data_AF-A0A517LK42-F1
#
_entry.id   AF-A0A517LK42-F1
#
_cell.length_a   1.000
_cell.length_b   1.000
_cell.length_c   1.000
_cell.angle_alpha   90.00
_cell.angle_beta   90.00
_cell.angle_gamma   90.00
#
_symmetry.space_group_name_H-M   'P 1'
#
loop_
_entity.id
_entity.type
_entity.pdbx_description
1 polymer ?
#
loop_
_entity_poly.entity_id
_entity_poly.type
_entity_poly.pdbx_seq_one_letter_code
_entity_poly.pdbx_strand_id
1 'polypeptide(L)'
;MKFSTLMPFTALLPTVTYAWNIGTKCCHTVTEIDIAKGANGCVAALGYQWAVTENDEQACIDQCQVHTTYRRELRTYKTRDYDNGHQHCLCTNFDATSGDPKC
;
A
#
# COMPACT_ATOMS: atom_id res chain seq x y z
N MET A 1 51.58 -10.72 6.01
CA MET A 1 50.62 -10.07 5.09
C MET A 1 49.22 -10.45 5.55
N LYS A 2 48.41 -9.48 6.02
CA LYS A 2 47.05 -9.73 6.53
C LYS A 2 46.07 -9.66 5.35
N PHE A 3 45.45 -10.79 5.02
CA PHE A 3 44.31 -10.85 4.11
C PHE A 3 43.05 -10.45 4.89
N SER A 4 42.63 -9.20 4.75
CA SER A 4 41.29 -8.78 5.18
C SER A 4 40.27 -9.30 4.16
N THR A 5 39.66 -10.43 4.46
CA THR A 5 38.48 -10.93 3.77
C THR A 5 37.30 -10.01 4.11
N LEU A 6 36.99 -9.11 3.17
CA LEU A 6 35.72 -8.40 3.14
C LEU A 6 34.61 -9.44 2.92
N MET A 7 33.84 -9.72 3.97
CA MET A 7 32.61 -10.49 3.83
C MET A 7 31.63 -9.70 2.96
N PRO A 8 31.06 -10.28 1.90
CA PRO A 8 29.98 -9.65 1.17
C PRO A 8 28.75 -9.67 2.10
N PHE A 9 28.38 -8.50 2.63
CA PHE A 9 27.03 -8.27 3.13
C PHE A 9 26.09 -8.31 1.93
N THR A 10 25.73 -9.50 1.47
CA THR A 10 24.52 -9.68 0.66
C THR A 10 23.35 -9.38 1.58
N ALA A 11 22.96 -8.11 1.62
CA ALA A 11 21.66 -7.71 2.12
C ALA A 11 20.63 -8.52 1.32
N LEU A 12 20.10 -9.57 1.94
CA LEU A 12 18.88 -10.22 1.49
C LEU A 12 17.81 -9.13 1.51
N LEU A 13 17.62 -8.47 0.37
CA LEU A 13 16.42 -7.69 0.11
C LEU A 13 15.27 -8.67 0.34
N PRO A 14 14.42 -8.47 1.37
CA PRO A 14 13.27 -9.34 1.55
C PRO A 14 12.54 -9.32 0.22
N THR A 15 12.37 -10.50 -0.39
CA THR A 15 11.50 -10.70 -1.56
C THR A 15 10.14 -10.20 -1.14
N VAL A 16 9.86 -8.95 -1.51
CA VAL A 16 8.65 -8.26 -1.09
C VAL A 16 7.50 -9.00 -1.77
N THR A 17 6.66 -9.66 -0.97
CA THR A 17 5.51 -10.41 -1.49
C THR A 17 4.46 -9.52 -2.15
N TYR A 18 4.60 -8.19 -2.01
CA TYR A 18 3.68 -7.16 -2.48
C TYR A 18 4.40 -6.09 -3.29
N ALA A 19 3.83 -5.70 -4.43
CA ALA A 19 4.10 -4.39 -5.01
C ALA A 19 3.46 -3.33 -4.11
N TRP A 20 4.23 -2.32 -3.66
CA TRP A 20 3.74 -1.25 -2.79
C TRP A 20 3.55 0.05 -3.57
N ASN A 21 2.55 0.85 -3.19
CA ASN A 21 2.29 2.15 -3.82
C ASN A 21 1.80 3.18 -2.79
N ILE A 22 2.17 4.45 -2.98
CA ILE A 22 1.56 5.56 -2.23
C ILE A 22 0.21 5.86 -2.84
N GLY A 23 -0.84 5.80 -2.03
CA GLY A 23 -2.20 6.09 -2.46
C GLY A 23 -2.60 7.56 -2.29
N THR A 24 -3.54 8.00 -3.11
CA THR A 24 -4.31 9.24 -2.93
C THR A 24 -5.79 8.91 -2.77
N LYS A 25 -6.59 9.89 -2.35
CA LYS A 25 -8.04 9.70 -2.22
C LYS A 25 -8.65 9.39 -3.60
N CYS A 26 -9.59 8.45 -3.61
CA CYS A 26 -10.51 8.29 -4.74
C CYS A 26 -11.52 9.43 -4.78
N CYS A 27 -12.23 9.57 -5.90
CA CYS A 27 -13.40 10.42 -6.01
C CYS A 27 -14.48 9.97 -5.02
N HIS A 28 -15.17 10.93 -4.41
CA HIS A 28 -16.18 10.63 -3.39
C HIS A 28 -17.24 9.63 -3.86
N THR A 29 -17.76 9.82 -5.08
CA THR A 29 -18.75 8.92 -5.69
C THR A 29 -18.24 7.49 -5.87
N VAL A 30 -16.96 7.31 -6.22
CA VAL A 30 -16.35 5.98 -6.37
C VAL A 30 -16.18 5.32 -5.01
N THR A 31 -15.73 6.07 -4.00
CA THR A 31 -15.63 5.58 -2.62
C THR A 31 -16.98 5.07 -2.10
N GLU A 32 -18.07 5.83 -2.29
CA GLU A 32 -19.41 5.41 -1.88
C GLU A 32 -19.87 4.12 -2.59
N ILE A 33 -19.63 4.02 -3.90
CA ILE A 33 -19.98 2.83 -4.69
C ILE A 33 -19.23 1.59 -4.18
N ASP A 34 -17.93 1.71 -3.91
CA ASP A 34 -17.12 0.57 -3.48
C ASP A 34 -17.45 0.13 -2.05
N ILE A 35 -17.75 1.06 -1.16
CA ILE A 35 -18.26 0.76 0.20
C ILE A 35 -19.62 0.03 0.10
N ALA A 36 -20.54 0.52 -0.74
CA ALA A 36 -21.83 -0.13 -0.96
C ALA A 36 -21.69 -1.56 -1.54
N LYS A 37 -20.58 -1.85 -2.23
CA LYS A 37 -20.22 -3.19 -2.73
C LYS A 37 -19.42 -4.03 -1.71
N GLY A 38 -19.25 -3.55 -0.48
CA GLY A 38 -18.60 -4.29 0.61
C GLY A 38 -17.08 -4.14 0.70
N ALA A 39 -16.48 -3.15 0.02
CA ALA A 39 -15.09 -2.78 0.29
C ALA A 39 -14.98 -1.92 1.57
N ASN A 40 -13.80 -1.84 2.19
CA ASN A 40 -13.56 -0.91 3.29
C ASN A 40 -13.51 0.55 2.81
N GLY A 41 -13.23 0.77 1.53
CA GLY A 41 -13.12 2.10 0.93
C GLY A 41 -12.48 2.04 -0.45
N CYS A 42 -11.92 3.17 -0.88
CA CYS A 42 -11.22 3.28 -2.15
C CYS A 42 -9.91 4.06 -2.00
N VAL A 43 -8.87 3.60 -2.69
CA VAL A 43 -7.57 4.27 -2.80
C VAL A 43 -7.15 4.37 -4.26
N ALA A 44 -6.78 5.57 -4.70
CA ALA A 44 -6.26 5.81 -6.03
C ALA A 44 -4.73 5.61 -6.05
N ALA A 45 -4.24 4.75 -6.94
CA ALA A 45 -2.82 4.48 -7.12
C ALA A 45 -2.57 3.92 -8.52
N LEU A 46 -1.36 4.12 -9.05
CA LEU A 46 -0.97 3.63 -10.39
C LEU A 46 -1.90 4.10 -11.54
N GLY A 47 -2.59 5.23 -11.35
CA GLY A 47 -3.56 5.74 -12.34
C GLY A 47 -4.95 5.08 -12.27
N TYR A 48 -5.20 4.20 -11.31
CA TYR A 48 -6.49 3.53 -11.11
C TYR A 48 -7.09 3.87 -9.74
N GLN A 49 -8.40 3.73 -9.61
CA GLN A 49 -9.13 3.82 -8.34
C GLN A 49 -9.48 2.40 -7.89
N TRP A 50 -8.83 1.95 -6.81
CA TRP A 50 -8.94 0.59 -6.32
C TRP A 50 -9.91 0.52 -5.14
N ALA A 51 -10.86 -0.41 -5.22
CA ALA A 51 -11.55 -0.89 -4.03
C ALA A 51 -10.55 -1.57 -3.11
N VAL A 52 -10.58 -1.25 -1.82
CA VAL A 52 -9.59 -1.75 -0.86
C VAL A 52 -10.21 -2.45 0.34
N THR A 53 -9.41 -3.32 0.94
CA THR A 53 -9.63 -3.84 2.29
C THR A 53 -8.47 -3.41 3.19
N GLU A 54 -8.69 -3.42 4.51
CA GLU A 54 -7.60 -3.25 5.47
C GLU A 54 -6.50 -4.30 5.23
N ASN A 55 -5.26 -3.92 5.47
CA ASN A 55 -4.11 -4.80 5.37
C ASN A 55 -3.25 -4.72 6.64
N ASP A 56 -3.29 -5.78 7.43
CA ASP A 56 -2.55 -5.99 8.67
C ASP A 56 -1.26 -6.80 8.47
N GLU A 57 -0.93 -7.15 7.23
CA GLU A 57 0.25 -7.94 6.92
C GLU A 57 1.53 -7.12 7.17
N GLN A 58 2.35 -7.61 8.10
CA GLN A 58 3.58 -6.92 8.54
C GLN A 58 4.50 -6.57 7.36
N ALA A 59 4.58 -7.42 6.33
CA ALA A 59 5.39 -7.15 5.15
C ALA A 59 4.94 -5.89 4.39
N CYS A 60 3.62 -5.64 4.27
CA CYS A 60 3.11 -4.41 3.65
C CYS A 60 3.36 -3.20 4.56
N ILE A 61 3.15 -3.36 5.87
CA ILE A 61 3.41 -2.31 6.86
C ILE A 61 4.87 -1.88 6.83
N ASP A 62 5.80 -2.81 6.87
CA ASP A 62 7.25 -2.55 6.84
C ASP A 62 7.63 -1.80 5.56
N GLN A 63 7.12 -2.23 4.39
CA GLN A 63 7.37 -1.53 3.13
C GLN A 63 6.85 -0.10 3.16
N CYS A 64 5.61 0.10 3.63
CA CYS A 64 5.05 1.44 3.75
C CYS A 64 5.82 2.31 4.75
N GLN A 65 6.34 1.75 5.84
CA GLN A 65 7.16 2.47 6.80
C GLN A 65 8.52 2.87 6.24
N VAL A 66 9.14 2.01 5.43
CA VAL A 66 10.42 2.29 4.77
C VAL A 66 10.28 3.39 3.72
N HIS A 67 9.13 3.44 3.03
CA HIS A 67 8.95 4.27 1.84
C HIS A 67 8.05 5.50 2.03
N THR A 68 7.49 5.71 3.22
CA THR A 68 6.66 6.89 3.53
C THR A 68 7.11 7.58 4.82
N THR A 69 6.70 8.83 5.01
CA THR A 69 6.94 9.60 6.24
C THR A 69 5.69 9.72 7.12
N TYR A 70 4.65 8.92 6.87
CA TYR A 70 3.34 9.04 7.52
C TYR A 70 3.37 8.67 9.02
N ARG A 71 4.33 7.83 9.44
CA ARG A 71 4.54 7.45 10.85
C ARG A 71 3.25 6.97 11.51
N ARG A 72 2.70 7.73 12.46
CA ARG A 72 1.48 7.38 13.22
C ARG A 72 0.19 7.53 12.40
N GLU A 73 0.24 8.29 11.32
CA GLU A 73 -0.88 8.45 10.40
C GLU A 73 -0.89 7.38 9.31
N LEU A 74 0.16 6.53 9.25
CA LEU A 74 0.26 5.48 8.25
C LEU A 74 -0.93 4.53 8.38
N ARG A 75 -1.63 4.35 7.26
CA ARG A 75 -2.66 3.36 7.07
C ARG A 75 -2.29 2.52 5.86
N THR A 76 -2.38 1.20 6.03
CA THR A 76 -2.07 0.22 5.01
C THR A 76 -3.33 -0.49 4.55
N TYR A 77 -3.49 -0.53 3.24
CA TYR A 77 -4.59 -1.20 2.59
C TYR A 77 -4.05 -2.21 1.58
N LYS A 78 -4.90 -3.13 1.16
CA LYS A 78 -4.64 -3.97 -0.02
C LYS A 78 -5.79 -3.86 -1.00
N THR A 79 -5.48 -4.03 -2.28
CA THR A 79 -6.52 -4.09 -3.32
C THR A 79 -7.44 -5.27 -3.02
N ARG A 80 -8.76 -5.04 -3.05
CA ARG A 80 -9.74 -6.11 -2.88
C ARG A 80 -9.56 -7.17 -3.97
N ASP A 81 -9.36 -6.69 -5.19
CA ASP A 81 -9.18 -7.50 -6.39
C ASP A 81 -7.69 -7.72 -6.68
N TYR A 82 -7.39 -8.84 -7.35
CA TYR A 82 -6.04 -9.17 -7.80
C TYR A 82 -5.76 -8.51 -9.14
N ASP A 83 -4.55 -7.95 -9.29
CA ASP A 83 -4.01 -7.47 -10.55
C ASP A 83 -2.79 -8.31 -10.93
N ASN A 84 -2.82 -8.93 -12.11
CA ASN A 84 -1.81 -9.88 -12.56
C ASN A 84 -1.45 -10.98 -11.53
N GLY A 85 -2.45 -11.44 -10.76
CA GLY A 85 -2.27 -12.48 -9.74
C GLY A 85 -1.72 -12.00 -8.39
N HIS A 86 -1.56 -10.68 -8.20
CA HIS A 86 -1.08 -10.08 -6.96
C HIS A 86 -2.07 -9.05 -6.41
N GLN A 87 -2.19 -8.96 -5.10
CA GLN A 87 -2.78 -7.79 -4.47
C GLN A 87 -1.70 -6.72 -4.33
N HIS A 88 -2.08 -5.44 -4.45
CA HIS A 88 -1.15 -4.34 -4.21
C HIS A 88 -1.24 -3.88 -2.77
N CYS A 89 -0.10 -3.60 -2.16
CA CYS A 89 -0.01 -2.91 -0.86
C CYS A 89 -0.12 -1.40 -1.10
N LEU A 90 -1.07 -0.74 -0.45
CA LEU A 90 -1.36 0.68 -0.64
C LEU A 90 -1.11 1.45 0.67
N CYS A 91 -0.16 2.37 0.63
CA CYS A 91 0.28 3.19 1.76
C CYS A 91 -0.41 4.56 1.73
N THR A 92 -1.11 4.92 2.78
CA THR A 92 -1.88 6.18 2.85
C THR A 92 -1.70 6.85 4.21
N ASN A 93 -2.03 8.13 4.30
CA ASN A 93 -2.18 8.87 5.57
C ASN A 93 -3.62 9.34 5.82
N PHE A 94 -4.57 8.75 5.12
CA PHE A 94 -5.98 9.10 5.18
C PHE A 94 -6.81 7.83 5.28
N ASP A 95 -8.04 7.97 5.75
CA ASP A 95 -9.00 6.87 5.78
C ASP A 95 -9.55 6.60 4.37
N ALA A 96 -9.50 5.37 3.89
CA ALA A 96 -9.99 5.00 2.55
C ALA A 96 -11.49 5.28 2.33
N THR A 97 -12.26 5.55 3.40
CA THR A 97 -13.65 6.01 3.34
C THR A 97 -13.79 7.51 3.05
N SER A 98 -12.72 8.29 3.18
CA SER A 98 -12.77 9.75 3.20
C SER A 98 -12.69 10.45 1.83
N GLY A 99 -13.20 9.81 0.77
CA GLY A 99 -13.03 10.18 -0.65
C GLY A 99 -13.03 11.70 -0.95
N ASP A 100 -12.33 12.11 -2.01
CA ASP A 100 -12.16 13.51 -2.41
C ASP A 100 -13.47 14.07 -3.02
N PRO A 101 -14.07 15.11 -2.41
CA PRO A 101 -15.30 15.73 -2.92
C PRO A 101 -15.08 16.69 -4.09
N LYS A 102 -13.81 16.93 -4.50
CA LYS A 102 -13.46 17.83 -5.62
C LYS A 102 -13.23 17.11 -6.93
N CYS A 103 -13.21 15.78 -6.89
CA CYS A 103 -13.55 14.97 -8.04
C CYS A 103 -15.09 14.88 -8.12
#